data_AF-A0A848XVP8-F1
#
_entry.id   AF-A0A848XVP8-F1
#
_cell.length_a   1.000
_cell.length_b   1.000
_cell.length_c   1.000
_cell.angle_alpha   90.00
_cell.angle_beta   90.00
_cell.angle_gamma   90.00
#
_symmetry.space_group_name_H-M   'P 1'
#
loop_
_entity.id
_entity.type
_entity.pdbx_description
1 polymer ?
#
loop_
_entity_poly.entity_id
_entity_poly.type
_entity_poly.pdbx_seq_one_letter_code
_entity_poly.pdbx_strand_id
1 'polypeptide(L)'
;AQDCSQFVLTPETERQILAQNSLFPFDFTKQPLSVQLTLRLPVFSGFTRQRQVAQAQAVNRDAVHSRRAEELRVQTAVTQSYDDLVTYYRSLQIQERNLEVAAEQLELARERYTFGAAAFLELLDAEDSMEQAERDHLAAVYDFHQAMWALEAAVGLRLRPLEAGGDEDEASS
;
A
#
# COMPACT_ATOMS: atom_id res chain seq x y z
N ALA A 1 -67.31 -41.15 -69.35
CA ALA A 1 -66.74 -40.76 -68.04
C ALA A 1 -65.46 -41.55 -67.86
N GLN A 2 -64.31 -40.87 -67.67
CA GLN A 2 -63.05 -41.57 -67.43
C GLN A 2 -62.99 -41.99 -65.95
N ASP A 3 -62.64 -43.25 -65.72
CA ASP A 3 -62.57 -43.85 -64.40
C ASP A 3 -61.35 -43.31 -63.64
N CYS A 4 -61.59 -42.53 -62.59
CA CYS A 4 -60.54 -41.91 -61.77
C CYS A 4 -60.06 -42.81 -60.62
N SER A 5 -60.58 -44.03 -60.47
CA SER A 5 -60.15 -44.98 -59.42
C SER A 5 -58.74 -45.55 -59.63
N GLN A 6 -58.21 -45.41 -60.85
CA GLN A 6 -56.85 -45.84 -61.23
C GLN A 6 -55.71 -44.95 -60.70
N PHE A 7 -56.03 -43.78 -60.11
CA PHE A 7 -55.03 -42.86 -59.53
C PHE A 7 -55.04 -42.86 -58.00
N VAL A 8 -55.68 -43.85 -57.37
CA VAL A 8 -55.61 -44.00 -55.91
C VAL A 8 -54.19 -44.43 -55.53
N LEU A 9 -53.49 -43.57 -54.79
CA LEU A 9 -52.21 -43.89 -54.18
C LEU A 9 -52.41 -45.04 -53.19
N THR A 10 -52.11 -46.26 -53.62
CA THR A 10 -52.05 -47.41 -52.72
C THR A 10 -50.78 -47.33 -51.86
N PRO A 11 -50.79 -47.87 -50.63
CA PRO A 11 -49.59 -47.88 -49.77
C PRO A 11 -48.37 -48.54 -50.43
N GLU A 12 -48.60 -49.44 -51.38
CA GLU A 12 -47.55 -50.11 -52.16
C GLU A 12 -46.95 -49.15 -53.20
N THR A 13 -47.78 -48.44 -53.95
CA THR A 13 -47.35 -47.47 -54.97
C THR A 13 -46.62 -46.29 -54.32
N GLU A 14 -47.09 -45.83 -53.15
CA GLU A 14 -46.42 -44.79 -52.37
C GLU A 14 -44.99 -45.19 -51.97
N ARG A 15 -44.80 -46.39 -51.42
CA ARG A 15 -43.46 -46.89 -51.07
C ARG A 15 -42.57 -47.01 -52.31
N GLN A 16 -43.13 -47.40 -53.45
CA GLN A 16 -42.38 -47.55 -54.69
C GLN A 16 -41.93 -46.19 -55.25
N ILE A 17 -42.77 -45.16 -55.19
CA ILE A 17 -42.44 -43.78 -55.56
C ILE A 17 -41.33 -43.23 -54.64
N LEU A 18 -41.44 -43.47 -53.32
CA LEU A 18 -40.41 -43.05 -52.37
C LEU A 18 -39.07 -43.80 -52.58
N ALA A 19 -39.11 -45.10 -52.86
CA ALA A 19 -37.92 -45.91 -53.12
C ALA A 19 -37.23 -45.57 -54.46
N GLN A 20 -37.99 -45.10 -55.45
CA GLN A 20 -37.45 -44.67 -56.75
C GLN A 20 -37.10 -43.18 -56.80
N ASN A 21 -37.43 -42.39 -55.77
CA ASN A 21 -37.07 -40.97 -55.68
C ASN A 21 -35.57 -40.80 -55.36
N SER A 22 -34.76 -40.97 -56.40
CA SER A 22 -33.33 -40.67 -56.41
C SER A 22 -33.03 -39.23 -56.84
N LEU A 23 -34.05 -38.47 -57.26
CA LEU A 23 -33.93 -37.08 -57.69
C LEU A 23 -33.81 -36.12 -56.49
N PHE A 24 -34.47 -36.42 -55.37
CA PHE A 24 -34.36 -35.68 -54.11
C PHE A 24 -34.19 -36.64 -52.92
N PRO A 25 -33.03 -37.29 -52.75
CA PRO A 25 -32.76 -38.12 -51.58
C PRO A 25 -32.62 -37.23 -50.34
N PHE A 26 -33.45 -37.44 -49.32
CA PHE A 26 -33.40 -36.68 -48.05
C PHE A 26 -32.27 -37.13 -47.11
N ASP A 27 -31.16 -37.60 -47.66
CA ASP A 27 -29.98 -37.98 -46.90
C ASP A 27 -29.06 -36.76 -46.73
N PHE A 28 -29.54 -35.80 -45.94
CA PHE A 28 -28.78 -34.59 -45.63
C PHE A 28 -27.64 -34.95 -44.68
N THR A 29 -26.44 -35.15 -45.20
CA THR A 29 -25.23 -35.12 -44.37
C THR A 29 -25.08 -33.71 -43.82
N LYS A 30 -25.62 -33.47 -42.63
CA LYS A 30 -25.54 -32.17 -41.94
C LYS A 30 -24.09 -31.94 -41.50
N GLN A 31 -23.34 -31.23 -42.34
CA GLN A 31 -22.02 -30.66 -42.09
C GLN A 31 -20.85 -31.67 -42.11
N PRO A 32 -20.06 -31.72 -43.19
CA PRO A 32 -18.78 -32.43 -43.14
C PRO A 32 -17.85 -31.76 -42.12
N LEU A 33 -17.14 -32.55 -41.32
CA LEU A 33 -16.11 -32.07 -40.40
C LEU A 33 -15.02 -31.35 -41.22
N SER A 34 -14.83 -30.06 -40.97
CA SER A 34 -13.75 -29.28 -41.59
C SER A 34 -12.70 -28.92 -40.55
N VAL A 35 -11.44 -29.16 -40.87
CA VAL A 35 -10.29 -28.78 -40.06
C VAL A 35 -9.44 -27.86 -40.92
N GLN A 36 -9.26 -26.62 -40.48
CA GLN A 36 -8.43 -25.64 -41.17
C GLN A 36 -7.21 -25.29 -40.31
N LEU A 37 -6.02 -25.37 -40.92
CA LEU A 37 -4.77 -24.91 -40.32
C LEU A 37 -4.30 -23.67 -41.08
N THR A 38 -4.22 -22.53 -40.37
CA THR A 38 -3.72 -21.27 -40.93
C THR A 38 -2.33 -20.97 -40.35
N LEU A 39 -1.32 -20.91 -41.22
CA LEU A 39 0.04 -20.47 -40.87
C LEU A 39 0.28 -19.07 -41.43
N ARG A 40 0.66 -18.12 -40.56
CA ARG A 40 0.98 -16.74 -40.95
C ARG A 40 2.45 -16.44 -40.66
N LEU A 41 3.24 -16.27 -41.71
CA LEU A 41 4.66 -15.92 -41.64
C LEU A 41 4.87 -14.53 -42.28
N PRO A 42 4.93 -13.44 -41.50
CA PRO A 42 5.16 -12.12 -42.06
C PRO A 42 6.60 -12.01 -42.59
N VAL A 43 6.75 -11.82 -43.91
CA VAL A 43 8.08 -11.73 -44.56
C VAL A 43 8.77 -10.39 -44.30
N PHE A 44 7.99 -9.31 -44.13
CA PHE A 44 8.48 -7.99 -43.74
C PHE A 44 7.42 -7.26 -42.91
N SER A 45 7.78 -6.75 -41.74
CA SER A 45 6.85 -6.09 -40.81
C SER A 45 7.15 -4.59 -40.61
N GLY A 46 7.94 -3.96 -41.48
CA GLY A 46 8.28 -2.53 -41.35
C GLY A 46 9.02 -2.18 -40.06
N PHE A 47 9.91 -3.08 -39.61
CA PHE A 47 10.68 -2.98 -38.36
C PHE A 47 9.86 -2.87 -37.06
N THR A 48 8.57 -3.16 -37.10
CA THR A 48 7.66 -3.10 -35.94
C THR A 48 8.13 -3.96 -34.77
N ARG A 49 8.60 -5.18 -35.04
CA ARG A 49 9.13 -6.09 -34.02
C ARG A 49 10.35 -5.49 -33.32
N GLN A 50 11.30 -4.92 -34.09
CA GLN A 50 12.50 -4.29 -33.56
C GLN A 50 12.14 -3.08 -32.69
N ARG A 51 11.19 -2.24 -33.13
CA ARG A 51 10.71 -1.10 -32.33
C ARG A 51 10.02 -1.53 -31.04
N GLN A 52 9.18 -2.56 -31.09
CA GLN A 52 8.54 -3.11 -29.88
C GLN A 52 9.57 -3.67 -28.90
N VAL A 53 10.59 -4.37 -29.39
CA VAL A 53 11.70 -4.84 -28.54
C VAL A 53 12.49 -3.69 -27.94
N ALA A 54 12.85 -2.68 -28.74
CA ALA A 54 13.57 -1.49 -28.25
C ALA A 54 12.75 -0.72 -27.21
N GLN A 55 11.45 -0.58 -27.41
CA GLN A 55 10.53 0.04 -26.45
C GLN A 55 10.44 -0.77 -25.16
N ALA A 56 10.28 -2.10 -25.25
CA ALA A 56 10.26 -2.97 -24.08
C ALA A 56 11.57 -2.91 -23.29
N GLN A 57 12.71 -2.81 -23.98
CA GLN A 57 14.02 -2.61 -23.34
C GLN A 57 14.13 -1.24 -22.66
N ALA A 58 13.59 -0.17 -23.27
CA ALA A 58 13.54 1.15 -22.65
C ALA A 58 12.68 1.12 -21.37
N VAL A 59 11.46 0.58 -21.44
CA VAL A 59 10.57 0.42 -20.28
C VAL A 59 11.22 -0.40 -19.17
N ASN A 60 11.94 -1.48 -19.52
CA ASN A 60 12.67 -2.27 -18.53
C ASN A 60 13.77 -1.45 -17.84
N ARG A 61 14.57 -0.69 -18.61
CA ARG A 61 15.60 0.20 -18.03
C ARG A 61 14.98 1.27 -17.13
N ASP A 62 13.88 1.88 -17.54
CA ASP A 62 13.16 2.86 -16.74
C ASP A 62 12.66 2.24 -15.43
N ALA A 63 12.12 1.02 -15.47
CA ALA A 63 11.70 0.30 -14.28
C ALA A 63 12.88 -0.01 -13.33
N VAL A 64 14.06 -0.37 -13.86
CA VAL A 64 15.27 -0.57 -13.06
C VAL A 64 15.72 0.73 -12.40
N HIS A 65 15.72 1.84 -13.12
CA HIS A 65 16.07 3.16 -12.57
C HIS A 65 15.05 3.64 -11.53
N SER A 66 13.75 3.45 -11.78
CA SER A 66 12.68 3.79 -10.84
C SER A 66 12.81 2.98 -9.55
N ARG A 67 13.06 1.67 -9.63
CA ARG A 67 13.32 0.84 -8.46
C ARG A 67 14.52 1.37 -7.66
N ARG A 68 15.63 1.68 -8.32
CA ARG A 68 16.83 2.21 -7.65
C ARG A 68 16.55 3.57 -6.98
N ALA A 69 15.77 4.42 -7.62
CA ALA A 69 15.36 5.70 -7.04
C ALA A 69 14.53 5.51 -5.76
N GLU A 70 13.57 4.57 -5.77
CA GLU A 70 12.80 4.23 -4.58
C GLU A 70 13.65 3.63 -3.46
N GLU A 71 14.60 2.75 -3.80
CA GLU A 71 15.55 2.21 -2.80
C GLU A 71 16.35 3.31 -2.11
N LEU A 72 16.89 4.26 -2.88
CA LEU A 72 17.61 5.42 -2.34
C LEU A 72 16.70 6.33 -1.53
N ARG A 73 15.45 6.52 -1.96
CA ARG A 73 14.45 7.33 -1.24
C ARG A 73 14.15 6.72 0.13
N VAL A 74 13.92 5.41 0.19
CA VAL A 74 13.68 4.69 1.45
C VAL A 74 14.91 4.74 2.34
N GLN A 75 16.10 4.49 1.80
CA GLN A 75 17.35 4.59 2.57
C GLN A 75 17.54 5.98 3.19
N THR A 76 17.28 7.03 2.41
CA THR A 76 17.38 8.42 2.87
C THR A 76 16.35 8.70 3.97
N ALA A 77 15.10 8.29 3.78
CA ALA A 77 14.05 8.48 4.77
C ALA A 77 14.37 7.79 6.11
N VAL A 78 14.83 6.53 6.07
CA VAL A 78 15.23 5.80 7.28
C VAL A 78 16.40 6.48 7.99
N THR A 79 17.41 6.93 7.22
CA THR A 79 18.59 7.61 7.79
C THR A 79 18.18 8.92 8.46
N GLN A 80 17.35 9.73 7.80
CA GLN A 80 16.84 10.98 8.35
C GLN A 80 16.03 10.76 9.63
N SER A 81 15.08 9.82 9.61
CA SER A 81 14.28 9.53 10.81
C SER A 81 15.12 9.00 11.98
N TYR A 82 16.20 8.28 11.70
CA TYR A 82 17.13 7.83 12.74
C TYR A 82 17.93 9.01 13.33
N ASP A 83 18.48 9.87 12.47
CA ASP A 83 19.24 11.05 12.90
C ASP A 83 18.36 12.03 13.70
N ASP A 84 17.11 12.20 13.28
CA ASP A 84 16.10 12.99 14.00
C ASP A 84 15.83 12.38 15.38
N LEU A 85 15.60 11.07 15.47
CA LEU A 85 15.39 10.38 16.74
C LEU A 85 16.57 10.58 17.72
N VAL A 86 17.80 10.44 17.22
CA VAL A 86 19.01 10.67 18.03
C VAL A 86 19.08 12.12 18.50
N THR A 87 18.70 13.07 17.64
CA THR A 87 18.68 14.50 17.96
C THR A 87 17.65 14.81 19.04
N TYR A 88 16.42 14.33 18.90
CA TYR A 88 15.37 14.54 19.88
C TYR A 88 15.63 13.83 21.20
N TYR A 89 16.27 12.65 21.17
CA TYR A 89 16.72 11.99 22.40
C TYR A 89 17.73 12.85 23.17
N ARG A 90 18.72 13.45 22.48
CA ARG A 90 19.67 14.37 23.12
C ARG A 90 18.98 15.64 23.62
N SER A 91 18.02 16.17 22.87
CA SER A 91 17.22 17.33 23.29
C SER A 91 16.46 17.02 24.58
N LEU A 92 15.82 15.86 24.68
CA LEU A 92 15.13 15.39 25.88
C LEU A 92 16.09 15.35 27.09
N GLN A 93 17.28 14.79 26.94
CA GLN A 93 18.28 14.76 28.02
C GLN A 93 18.70 16.16 28.48
N ILE A 94 18.81 17.11 27.55
CA ILE A 94 19.11 18.51 27.88
C ILE A 94 17.94 19.13 28.65
N GLN A 95 16.70 18.93 28.22
CA GLN A 95 15.54 19.50 28.91
C GLN A 95 15.27 18.86 30.27
N GLU A 96 15.54 17.56 30.42
CA GLU A 96 15.53 16.88 31.72
C GLU A 96 16.53 17.55 32.68
N ARG A 97 17.76 17.84 32.22
CA ARG A 97 18.73 18.54 33.06
C ARG A 97 18.34 19.99 33.35
N ASN A 98 17.72 20.69 32.39
CA ASN A 98 17.24 22.05 32.60
C ASN A 98 16.11 22.09 33.65
N LEU A 99 15.22 21.09 33.64
CA LEU A 99 14.18 20.93 34.64
C LEU A 99 14.77 20.72 36.04
N GLU A 100 15.77 19.85 36.18
CA GLU A 100 16.48 19.65 37.46
C GLU A 100 17.11 20.96 37.96
N VAL A 101 17.78 21.71 37.07
CA VAL A 101 18.40 22.99 37.42
C VAL A 101 17.36 24.03 37.83
N ALA A 102 16.23 24.12 37.12
CA ALA A 102 15.17 25.07 37.46
C ALA A 102 14.53 24.74 38.82
N ALA A 103 14.38 23.45 39.14
CA ALA A 103 13.89 23.01 40.45
C ALA A 103 14.84 23.42 41.59
N GLU A 104 16.15 23.21 41.42
CA GLU A 104 17.17 23.64 42.39
C GLU A 104 17.15 25.17 42.59
N GLN A 105 16.99 25.94 41.52
CA GLN A 105 16.90 27.41 41.59
C GLN A 105 15.66 27.89 42.33
N LEU A 106 14.51 27.24 42.08
CA LEU A 106 13.27 27.55 42.79
C LEU A 106 13.39 27.25 44.29
N GLU A 107 14.00 26.12 44.67
CA GLU A 107 14.25 25.77 46.06
C GLU A 107 15.11 26.84 46.75
N LEU A 108 16.23 27.23 46.12
CA LEU A 108 17.13 28.26 46.63
C LEU A 108 16.44 29.63 46.75
N ALA A 109 15.66 30.03 45.75
CA ALA A 109 14.93 31.30 45.75
C ALA A 109 13.89 31.33 46.87
N ARG A 110 13.16 30.22 47.08
CA ARG A 110 12.20 30.05 48.17
C ARG A 110 12.89 30.14 49.53
N GLU A 111 14.01 29.46 49.74
CA GLU A 111 14.78 29.57 50.98
C GLU A 111 15.21 31.02 51.24
N ARG A 112 15.85 31.68 50.26
CA ARG A 112 16.31 33.07 50.42
C ARG A 112 15.15 34.03 50.69
N TYR A 113 14.00 33.85 50.06
CA TYR A 113 12.81 34.65 50.34
C TYR A 113 12.32 34.45 51.78
N THR A 114 12.26 33.20 52.26
CA THR A 114 11.84 32.91 53.66
C THR A 114 12.77 33.51 54.71
N PHE A 115 14.07 33.62 54.41
CA PHE A 115 15.06 34.29 55.26
C PHE A 115 15.13 35.81 55.05
N GLY A 116 14.29 36.38 54.17
CA GLY A 116 14.28 37.81 53.85
C GLY A 116 15.51 38.29 53.06
N ALA A 117 16.27 37.36 52.48
CA ALA A 117 17.50 37.59 51.72
C ALA A 117 17.29 37.65 50.18
N ALA A 118 16.03 37.56 49.71
CA ALA A 118 15.62 37.74 48.32
C ALA A 118 14.28 38.48 48.25
N ALA A 119 14.06 39.22 47.16
CA ALA A 119 12.79 39.88 46.90
C ALA A 119 11.70 38.88 46.45
N PHE A 120 10.43 39.22 46.65
CA PHE A 120 9.31 38.41 46.12
C PHE A 120 9.38 38.24 44.59
N LEU A 121 9.90 39.25 43.87
CA LEU A 121 10.08 39.18 42.43
C LEU A 121 11.10 38.09 42.02
N GLU A 122 12.19 37.91 42.79
CA GLU A 122 13.16 36.82 42.52
C GLU A 122 12.52 35.44 42.68
N LEU A 123 11.61 35.27 43.65
CA LEU A 123 10.86 34.02 43.80
C LEU A 123 9.92 33.79 42.61
N LEU A 124 9.20 34.82 42.19
CA LEU A 124 8.27 34.72 41.06
C LEU A 124 9.00 34.40 39.75
N ASP A 125 10.16 35.01 39.50
CA ASP A 125 10.99 34.72 38.33
C ASP A 125 11.49 33.26 38.34
N ALA A 126 11.82 32.72 39.52
CA ALA A 126 12.23 31.32 39.67
C ALA A 126 11.05 30.34 39.47
N GLU A 127 9.85 30.70 39.91
CA GLU A 127 8.63 29.94 39.64
C GLU A 127 8.30 29.89 38.14
N ASP A 128 8.35 31.04 37.45
CA ASP A 128 8.13 31.11 35.99
C ASP A 128 9.18 30.29 35.21
N SER A 129 10.45 30.37 35.62
CA SER A 129 11.53 29.57 35.04
C SER A 129 11.31 28.05 35.22
N MET A 130 10.82 27.61 36.38
CA MET A 130 10.47 26.21 36.63
C MET A 130 9.30 25.77 35.74
N GLU A 131 8.23 26.56 35.69
CA GLU A 131 7.08 26.23 34.83
C GLU A 131 7.46 26.18 33.35
N GLN A 132 8.35 27.06 32.90
CA GLN A 132 8.87 27.00 31.54
C GLN A 132 9.67 25.71 31.29
N ALA A 133 10.56 25.34 32.20
CA ALA A 133 11.36 24.13 32.07
C ALA A 133 10.49 22.86 32.07
N GLU A 134 9.40 22.82 32.84
CA GLU A 134 8.42 21.72 32.81
C GLU A 134 7.74 21.60 31.44
N ARG A 135 7.30 22.74 30.86
CA ARG A 135 6.69 22.76 29.52
C ARG A 135 7.68 22.31 28.45
N ASP A 136 8.92 22.79 28.51
CA ASP A 136 9.95 22.46 27.54
C ASP A 136 10.37 20.98 27.64
N HIS A 137 10.46 20.42 28.84
CA HIS A 137 10.69 18.99 29.05
C HIS A 137 9.54 18.14 28.49
N LEU A 138 8.30 18.51 28.78
CA LEU A 138 7.12 17.82 28.25
C LEU A 138 7.09 17.83 26.72
N ALA A 139 7.37 18.98 26.10
CA ALA A 139 7.48 19.09 24.65
C ALA A 139 8.57 18.17 24.09
N ALA A 140 9.74 18.12 24.72
CA ALA A 140 10.84 17.25 24.30
C ALA A 140 10.49 15.75 24.39
N VAL A 141 9.69 15.34 25.39
CA VAL A 141 9.18 13.96 25.50
C VAL A 141 8.28 13.64 24.30
N TYR A 142 7.36 14.54 23.95
CA TYR A 142 6.49 14.36 22.78
C TYR A 142 7.29 14.27 21.47
N ASP A 143 8.24 15.18 21.27
CA ASP A 143 9.07 15.22 20.07
C ASP A 143 9.88 13.92 19.90
N PHE A 144 10.45 13.39 21.00
CA PHE A 144 11.14 12.10 21.00
C PHE A 144 10.22 10.95 20.58
N HIS A 145 9.00 10.89 21.12
CA HIS A 145 8.03 9.85 20.74
C HIS A 145 7.56 9.99 19.29
N GLN A 146 7.35 11.21 18.80
CA GLN A 146 7.02 11.47 17.41
C GLN A 146 8.13 11.00 16.47
N ALA A 147 9.39 11.31 16.80
CA ALA A 147 10.54 10.85 16.03
C ALA A 147 10.67 9.32 16.03
N MET A 148 10.34 8.67 17.14
CA MET A 148 10.28 7.20 17.23
C MET A 148 9.23 6.64 16.26
N TRP A 149 8.02 7.19 16.24
CA TRP A 149 6.96 6.74 15.32
C TRP A 149 7.32 6.98 13.85
N ALA A 150 7.99 8.09 13.55
CA ALA A 150 8.49 8.37 12.21
C ALA A 150 9.51 7.31 11.76
N LEU A 151 10.42 6.91 12.65
CA LEU A 151 11.38 5.83 12.36
C LEU A 151 10.65 4.49 12.17
N GLU A 152 9.71 4.13 13.04
CA GLU A 152 8.88 2.92 12.90
C GLU A 152 8.16 2.87 11.54
N ALA A 153 7.60 4.00 11.10
CA ALA A 153 6.96 4.12 9.80
C ALA A 153 7.95 4.01 8.63
N ALA A 154 9.15 4.56 8.76
CA ALA A 154 10.19 4.50 7.72
C ALA A 154 10.76 3.09 7.54
N VAL A 155 10.95 2.34 8.63
CA VAL A 155 11.47 0.95 8.58
C VAL A 155 10.36 -0.08 8.34
N GLY A 156 9.09 0.29 8.53
CA GLY A 156 7.94 -0.59 8.34
C GLY A 156 7.77 -1.65 9.43
N LEU A 157 8.40 -1.45 10.59
CA LEU A 157 8.41 -2.37 11.73
C LEU A 157 8.17 -1.56 13.01
N ARG A 158 7.41 -2.13 13.95
CA ARG A 158 7.28 -1.56 15.29
C ARG A 158 8.54 -1.91 16.08
N LEU A 159 9.21 -0.89 16.64
CA LEU A 159 10.45 -1.06 17.39
C LEU A 159 10.19 -1.11 18.91
N ARG A 160 9.11 -0.49 19.38
CA ARG A 160 8.70 -0.60 20.78
C ARG A 160 8.10 -1.97 21.09
N PRO A 161 8.59 -2.68 22.13
CA PRO A 161 7.90 -3.84 22.68
C PRO A 161 6.49 -3.42 23.09
N LEU A 162 5.49 -4.26 22.80
CA LEU A 162 4.20 -4.14 23.47
C LEU A 162 4.49 -4.29 24.96
N GLU A 163 4.17 -3.30 25.77
CA GLU A 163 4.09 -3.56 27.20
C GLU A 163 3.02 -4.64 27.38
N ALA A 164 3.45 -5.83 27.78
CA ALA A 164 2.55 -6.90 28.15
C ALA A 164 1.91 -6.51 29.48
N GLY A 165 0.74 -5.86 29.44
CA GLY A 165 -0.11 -5.63 30.60
C GLY A 165 -0.65 -4.20 30.69
N GLY A 166 -1.96 -4.03 30.46
CA GLY A 166 -2.64 -2.75 30.67
C GLY A 166 -4.12 -2.71 30.26
N ASP A 167 -4.59 -3.62 29.40
CA ASP A 167 -5.99 -3.64 28.94
C ASP A 167 -6.76 -4.89 29.45
N GLU A 168 -6.62 -5.21 30.74
CA GLU A 168 -7.64 -5.97 31.47
C GLU A 168 -8.44 -4.96 32.29
N ASP A 169 -9.51 -4.40 31.71
CA ASP A 169 -10.70 -3.85 32.39
C ASP A 169 -11.39 -2.76 31.55
N GLU A 170 -11.98 -3.10 30.40
CA GLU A 170 -13.08 -2.26 29.86
C GLU A 170 -13.96 -2.95 28.79
N ALA A 171 -14.03 -4.28 28.81
CA ALA A 171 -14.94 -5.02 27.93
C ALA A 171 -15.79 -6.04 28.69
N SER A 172 -16.43 -5.62 29.79
CA SER A 172 -17.66 -6.26 30.26
C SER A 172 -18.40 -5.38 31.28
N SER A 173 -19.21 -4.45 30.80
CA SER A 173 -20.41 -3.94 31.47
C SER A 173 -21.38 -3.38 30.43
#